data_AF-A0A951BLG9-F1
#
_entry.id   AF-A0A951BLG9-F1
#
_cell.length_a   1.000
_cell.length_b   1.000
_cell.length_c   1.000
_cell.angle_alpha   90.00
_cell.angle_beta   90.00
_cell.angle_gamma   90.00
#
_symmetry.space_group_name_H-M   'P 1'
#
loop_
_entity.id
_entity.type
_entity.pdbx_description
1 polymer ?
#
loop_
_entity_poly.entity_id
_entity_poly.type
_entity_poly.pdbx_seq_one_letter_code
_entity_poly.pdbx_strand_id
1 'polypeptide(L)'
;MTAPTTFHLIRHATYGLIGHTLAGRTPGHALNEAGRAQAAALAASLAGRPIAAVVSSPLERARETAAPIAAGHGLAVSVDGDFNEIDFGEWTGLAFDTLH
;
A
#
# COMPACT_ATOMS: atom_id res chain seq x y z
N MET A 1 31.79 7.51 9.28
CA MET A 1 30.44 8.07 9.07
C MET A 1 29.56 6.93 8.56
N THR A 2 28.44 6.64 9.21
CA THR A 2 27.46 5.66 8.72
C THR A 2 26.68 6.26 7.55
N ALA A 3 26.37 5.46 6.54
CA ALA A 3 25.52 5.90 5.45
C ALA A 3 24.10 6.24 5.98
N PRO A 4 23.42 7.25 5.42
CA PRO A 4 22.06 7.57 5.82
C PRO A 4 21.09 6.44 5.44
N THR A 5 20.05 6.24 6.26
CA THR A 5 18.94 5.34 5.93
C THR A 5 17.93 6.08 5.07
N THR A 6 17.57 5.51 3.92
CA THR A 6 16.54 6.04 3.02
C THR A 6 15.23 5.30 3.25
N PHE A 7 14.14 6.05 3.45
CA PHE A 7 12.79 5.50 3.52
C PHE A 7 12.03 5.81 2.23
N HIS A 8 11.48 4.78 1.60
CA HIS A 8 10.57 4.92 0.46
C HIS A 8 9.13 4.81 0.96
N LEU A 9 8.41 5.93 0.98
CA LEU A 9 6.99 5.97 1.37
C LEU A 9 6.13 5.78 0.13
N ILE A 10 5.38 4.67 0.10
CA ILE A 10 4.60 4.24 -1.05
C ILE A 10 3.14 4.13 -0.63
N ARG A 11 2.27 4.89 -1.31
CA ARG A 11 0.82 4.68 -1.21
C ARG A 11 0.46 3.40 -1.96
N HIS A 12 -0.50 2.64 -1.44
CA HIS A 12 -1.01 1.47 -2.14
C HIS A 12 -1.50 1.83 -3.56
N ALA A 13 -1.37 0.88 -4.47
CA ALA A 13 -1.85 1.00 -5.84
C ALA A 13 -3.38 1.04 -5.92
N THR A 14 -3.90 1.24 -7.13
CA THR A 14 -5.33 1.47 -7.31
C THR A 14 -6.21 0.24 -7.08
N TYR A 15 -7.41 0.46 -6.55
CA TYR A 15 -8.44 -0.56 -6.32
C TYR A 15 -9.83 0.01 -6.65
N GLY A 16 -10.86 -0.83 -6.60
CA GLY A 16 -12.19 -0.53 -7.15
C GLY A 16 -12.94 0.69 -6.60
N LEU A 17 -12.63 1.18 -5.39
CA LEU A 17 -13.38 2.29 -4.77
C LEU A 17 -12.55 3.55 -4.51
N ILE A 18 -11.32 3.62 -5.04
CA ILE A 18 -10.48 4.81 -4.87
C ILE A 18 -11.19 6.05 -5.40
N GLY A 19 -11.24 7.10 -4.58
CA GLY A 19 -11.80 8.40 -4.97
C GLY A 19 -13.34 8.42 -4.97
N HIS A 20 -13.99 7.33 -4.61
CA HIS A 20 -15.45 7.25 -4.52
C HIS A 20 -15.95 7.16 -3.08
N THR A 21 -15.25 6.39 -2.24
CA THR A 21 -15.65 6.16 -0.84
C THR A 21 -14.49 6.31 0.13
N LEU A 22 -14.78 6.67 1.37
CA LEU A 22 -13.85 6.61 2.49
C LEU A 22 -13.71 5.16 2.97
N ALA A 23 -12.88 4.37 2.30
CA ALA A 23 -12.71 2.96 2.66
C ALA A 23 -12.06 2.75 4.05
N GLY A 24 -11.22 3.69 4.51
CA GLY A 24 -10.55 3.61 5.81
C GLY A 24 -9.87 2.25 6.04
N ARG A 25 -10.15 1.63 7.18
CA ARG A 25 -9.60 0.33 7.59
C ARG A 25 -10.41 -0.87 7.08
N THR A 26 -11.37 -0.66 6.18
CA THR A 26 -12.23 -1.73 5.66
C THR A 26 -11.40 -2.79 4.91
N PRO A 27 -11.53 -4.09 5.27
CA PRO A 27 -10.88 -5.19 4.56
C PRO A 27 -11.61 -5.53 3.26
N GLY A 28 -11.05 -6.46 2.47
CA GLY A 28 -11.69 -6.94 1.24
C GLY A 28 -11.52 -6.01 0.03
N HIS A 29 -10.63 -5.02 0.12
CA HIS A 29 -10.29 -4.11 -0.98
C HIS A 29 -8.94 -4.50 -1.59
N ALA A 30 -8.94 -5.56 -2.39
CA ALA A 30 -7.79 -5.99 -3.19
C ALA A 30 -7.53 -5.05 -4.38
N LEU A 31 -6.31 -5.05 -4.91
CA LEU A 31 -5.96 -4.27 -6.10
C LEU A 31 -6.78 -4.74 -7.30
N ASN A 32 -7.20 -3.79 -8.13
CA ASN A 32 -7.76 -4.11 -9.44
C ASN A 32 -6.63 -4.41 -10.44
N GLU A 33 -6.97 -4.70 -11.69
CA GLU A 33 -5.97 -5.01 -12.73
C GLU A 33 -4.95 -3.89 -12.93
N ALA A 34 -5.42 -2.64 -13.01
CA ALA A 34 -4.55 -1.48 -13.11
C ALA A 34 -3.65 -1.34 -11.87
N GLY A 35 -4.16 -1.64 -10.68
CA GLY A 35 -3.38 -1.62 -9.44
C GLY A 35 -2.27 -2.66 -9.42
N ARG A 36 -2.55 -3.88 -9.89
CA ARG A 36 -1.53 -4.93 -10.03
C ARG A 36 -0.45 -4.52 -11.03
N ALA A 37 -0.84 -3.90 -12.15
CA ALA A 37 0.12 -3.36 -13.12
C ALA A 37 0.99 -2.24 -12.52
N GLN A 38 0.39 -1.33 -11.75
CA GLN A 38 1.12 -0.28 -11.01
C GLN A 38 2.12 -0.87 -10.01
N ALA A 39 1.71 -1.86 -9.22
CA ALA A 39 2.57 -2.53 -8.24
C ALA A 39 3.76 -3.23 -8.92
N ALA A 40 3.52 -3.92 -10.05
CA ALA A 40 4.58 -4.56 -10.83
C ALA A 40 5.56 -3.55 -11.43
N ALA A 41 5.06 -2.46 -12.02
CA ALA A 41 5.90 -1.40 -12.57
C ALA A 41 6.75 -0.71 -11.50
N LEU A 42 6.18 -0.46 -10.32
CA LEU A 42 6.89 0.10 -9.18
C LEU A 42 8.01 -0.85 -8.72
N ALA A 43 7.73 -2.14 -8.56
CA ALA A 43 8.74 -3.13 -8.19
C ALA A 43 9.90 -3.16 -9.21
N ALA A 44 9.61 -3.12 -10.50
CA ALA A 44 10.64 -3.04 -11.54
C ALA A 44 11.51 -1.77 -11.41
N SER A 45 10.90 -0.61 -11.11
CA SER A 45 11.64 0.64 -10.91
C SER A 45 12.53 0.66 -9.66
N LEU A 46 12.23 -0.20 -8.69
CA LEU A 46 12.96 -0.31 -7.43
C LEU A 46 14.02 -1.42 -7.44
N ALA A 47 14.03 -2.32 -8.43
CA ALA A 47 14.87 -3.53 -8.45
C ALA A 47 16.39 -3.26 -8.30
N GLY A 48 16.88 -2.10 -8.73
CA GLY A 48 18.29 -1.73 -8.60
C GLY A 48 18.65 -1.00 -7.30
N ARG A 49 17.69 -0.81 -6.38
CA ARG A 49 17.90 -0.04 -5.14
C ARG A 49 18.25 -0.97 -3.98
N PRO A 50 19.09 -0.52 -3.03
CA PRO A 50 19.44 -1.30 -1.85
C PRO A 50 18.28 -1.28 -0.83
N ILE A 51 17.21 -2.04 -1.08
CA ILE A 51 16.11 -2.21 -0.12
C ILE A 51 16.46 -3.34 0.85
N ALA A 52 16.54 -3.02 2.14
CA ALA A 52 16.85 -3.98 3.20
C ALA A 52 15.60 -4.53 3.90
N ALA A 53 14.46 -3.84 3.80
CA ALA A 53 13.20 -4.23 4.44
C ALA A 53 12.01 -3.69 3.66
N VAL A 54 10.90 -4.44 3.70
CA VAL A 54 9.60 -4.01 3.18
C VAL A 54 8.58 -4.14 4.30
N VAL A 55 7.98 -3.01 4.68
CA VAL A 55 6.94 -2.94 5.71
C VAL A 55 5.64 -2.49 5.05
N SER A 56 4.52 -3.09 5.46
CA SER A 56 3.19 -2.76 4.94
C SER A 56 2.15 -2.74 6.04
N SER A 57 1.05 -2.03 5.78
CA SER A 57 -0.13 -2.07 6.64
C SER A 57 -0.83 -3.44 6.54
N PRO A 58 -1.76 -3.77 7.46
CA PRO A 58 -2.47 -5.04 7.40
C PRO A 58 -3.43 -5.19 6.20
N LEU A 59 -3.76 -4.09 5.51
CA LEU A 59 -4.80 -4.07 4.47
C LEU A 59 -4.34 -4.69 3.14
N GLU A 60 -5.23 -5.41 2.45
CA GLU A 60 -4.93 -6.19 1.25
C GLU A 60 -4.31 -5.35 0.15
N ARG A 61 -4.90 -4.19 -0.17
CA ARG A 61 -4.34 -3.23 -1.15
C ARG A 61 -2.89 -2.83 -0.85
N ALA A 62 -2.51 -2.64 0.41
CA ALA A 62 -1.15 -2.28 0.77
C ALA A 62 -0.20 -3.48 0.65
N ARG A 63 -0.65 -4.66 1.11
CA ARG A 63 0.13 -5.91 1.03
C ARG A 63 0.36 -6.34 -0.41
N GLU A 64 -0.66 -6.27 -1.26
CA GLU A 64 -0.57 -6.58 -2.69
C GLU A 64 0.31 -5.59 -3.45
N THR A 65 0.39 -4.32 -3.02
CA THR A 65 1.34 -3.36 -3.58
C THR A 65 2.78 -3.68 -3.18
N ALA A 66 2.98 -4.09 -1.92
CA ALA A 66 4.30 -4.38 -1.37
C ALA A 66 4.88 -5.73 -1.83
N ALA A 67 4.04 -6.72 -2.10
CA ALA A 67 4.46 -8.09 -2.39
C ALA A 67 5.42 -8.20 -3.60
N PRO A 68 5.17 -7.56 -4.77
CA PRO A 68 6.11 -7.61 -5.89
C PRO A 68 7.47 -6.96 -5.58
N ILE A 69 7.48 -5.91 -4.75
CA ILE A 69 8.72 -5.23 -4.32
C ILE A 69 9.55 -6.18 -3.46
N ALA A 70 8.93 -6.80 -2.45
CA ALA A 70 9.59 -7.75 -1.56
C ALA A 70 10.12 -8.96 -2.33
N ALA A 71 9.30 -9.54 -3.22
CA ALA A 71 9.68 -10.67 -4.06
C ALA A 71 10.90 -10.33 -4.95
N GLY A 72 10.92 -9.15 -5.58
CA GLY A 72 12.04 -8.67 -6.41
C GLY A 72 13.36 -8.49 -5.65
N HIS A 73 13.31 -8.41 -4.32
CA HIS A 73 14.48 -8.25 -3.45
C HIS A 73 14.77 -9.50 -2.60
N GLY A 74 14.02 -10.59 -2.78
CA GLY A 74 14.16 -11.80 -1.95
C GLY A 74 13.80 -11.58 -0.48
N LEU A 75 12.91 -10.63 -0.20
CA LEU A 75 12.47 -10.25 1.15
C LEU A 75 11.05 -10.74 1.42
N ALA A 76 10.70 -10.83 2.71
CA ALA A 76 9.31 -10.94 3.14
C ALA A 76 8.72 -9.54 3.42
N VAL A 77 7.41 -9.41 3.31
CA VAL A 77 6.68 -8.22 3.78
C VAL A 77 6.43 -8.35 5.27
N SER A 78 6.99 -7.44 6.07
CA SER A 78 6.62 -7.29 7.48
C SER A 78 5.31 -6.50 7.56
N VAL A 79 4.32 -7.04 8.29
CA VAL A 79 3.05 -6.33 8.50
C VAL A 79 3.12 -5.60 9.83
N ASP A 80 2.78 -4.32 9.81
CA ASP A 80 2.76 -3.46 11.00
C ASP A 80 1.45 -2.65 11.03
N GLY A 81 0.74 -2.77 12.16
CA GLY A 81 -0.56 -2.14 12.40
C GLY A 81 -0.48 -0.62 12.52
N ASP A 82 0.70 -0.07 12.86
CA ASP A 82 0.89 1.38 12.99
C ASP A 82 0.87 2.09 11.62
N PHE A 83 1.03 1.33 10.53
CA PHE A 83 0.89 1.83 9.15
C PHE A 83 -0.53 1.71 8.58
N ASN A 84 -1.52 1.36 9.40
CA ASN A 84 -2.89 1.24 8.94
C ASN A 84 -3.46 2.59 8.47
N GLU A 85 -4.50 2.52 7.64
CA GLU A 85 -5.21 3.71 7.16
C GLU A 85 -5.89 4.43 8.34
N ILE A 86 -6.23 5.70 8.11
CA ILE A 86 -7.05 6.48 9.04
C ILE A 86 -8.34 5.73 9.36
N ASP A 87 -8.67 5.70 10.64
CA ASP A 87 -9.98 5.25 11.11
C ASP A 87 -10.97 6.41 10.95
N PHE A 88 -11.86 6.29 9.96
CA PHE A 88 -12.86 7.32 9.69
C PHE A 88 -14.12 7.16 10.55
N GLY A 89 -14.19 6.16 11.44
CA GLY A 89 -15.35 5.93 12.30
C GLY A 89 -16.64 5.79 11.48
N GLU A 90 -17.67 6.55 11.86
CA GLU A 90 -18.98 6.59 11.19
C GLU A 90 -18.92 7.03 9.72
N TRP A 91 -17.81 7.64 9.28
CA TRP A 91 -17.63 8.04 7.88
C TRP A 91 -17.07 6.92 7.01
N THR A 92 -16.67 5.78 7.61
CA THR A 92 -16.18 4.63 6.85
C THR A 92 -17.28 4.10 5.92
N GLY A 93 -16.96 3.96 4.64
CA GLY A 93 -17.88 3.50 3.61
C GLY A 93 -18.77 4.59 3.01
N LEU A 94 -18.76 5.81 3.55
CA LEU A 94 -19.48 6.93 2.95
C LEU A 94 -18.83 7.36 1.64
N ALA A 95 -19.67 7.74 0.68
CA ALA A 95 -19.21 8.32 -0.57
C ALA A 95 -18.74 9.76 -0.35
N PHE A 96 -17.71 10.19 -1.07
CA PHE A 96 -17.14 11.53 -0.88
C PHE A 96 -18.16 12.66 -1.09
N ASP A 97 -19.15 12.46 -1.96
CA ASP A 97 -20.23 13.42 -2.24
C ASP A 97 -21.28 13.54 -1.13
N THR A 98 -21.27 12.61 -0.17
CA THR A 98 -22.16 12.62 1.01
C THR A 98 -21.52 13.26 2.26
N LEU A 99 -20.25 13.67 2.17
CA LEU A 99 -19.55 14.32 3.27
C LEU A 99 -19.92 15.81 3.30
N HIS A 100 -20.42 16.27 4.46
CA HIS A 100 -20.87 17.64 4.71
C HIS A 100 -20.17 18.24 5.92
#